data_AF-A0A1D3CXM0-F1
#
_entry.id   AF-A0A1D3CXM0-F1
#
_cell.length_a   1.000
_cell.length_b   1.000
_cell.length_c   1.000
_cell.angle_alpha   90.00
_cell.angle_beta   90.00
_cell.angle_gamma   90.00
#
_symmetry.space_group_name_H-M   'P 1'
#
loop_
_entity.id
_entity.type
_entity.pdbx_description
1 polymer ?
#
loop_
_entity_poly.entity_id
_entity_poly.type
_entity_poly.pdbx_seq_one_letter_code
_entity_poly.pdbx_strand_id
1 'polypeptide(L)'
;MEPPEGLPLAEQITEVKRKLRLVSQEAKAFGDSAQIQIRKQRSAIEKLKAENAAIKDELQLTREALSQQQNTLLGTRMQSLNEQCQDLLHEIAEEKKEEHHLAENIQIMEGRVKKCREVIGSFGGVYAAEVTSEAIEKQTHILENRLDKALQKHSQAVAHNRKLKDEINCLRRERVTFSHLYKKAENDLIAHKKAVLDLIKEANQAYTEREEAQKSIATLKADAAKERKSFETEWAHLQQFLEGLQMRQWNTQQAKRVADLKARREADCEHEAQRKEGCWGSNEDITSLCDTTKVRSYQAAFAKIQAATGISSVEQLIEALRVAEEHNFSLFCYVNSLSDEVEAHEAAIHDLRTSLKSCTDLQQAESRKKTEEVREWEGQWHAIQEKVKSMEAQNKSATEQLKDIMQKTRVMFEIVGAGKRHKEELWATEEVAEVTITNYLQAVEEAVEDMLERLLCPAQSTEIAVAAASQKQQKISTRGQPKTNAGHAKQTQQIKVPSAINRTSSLDTSEEEDGETRPLSREELKRKLQISKARKSEREKNKQKKQTSK
;
A
#
# COMPACT_ATOMS: atom_id res chain seq x y z
N MET A 1 -15.93 40.48 -189.47
CA MET A 1 -16.35 41.79 -190.03
C MET A 1 -16.25 41.68 -191.53
N GLU A 2 -17.23 42.18 -192.27
CA GLU A 2 -17.09 42.60 -193.68
C GLU A 2 -16.52 44.04 -193.72
N PRO A 3 -16.21 44.65 -194.90
CA PRO A 3 -16.00 44.15 -196.29
C PRO A 3 -14.56 44.54 -196.80
N PRO A 4 -14.19 44.71 -198.11
CA PRO A 4 -14.78 44.36 -199.42
C PRO A 4 -13.85 43.65 -200.48
N GLU A 5 -14.45 43.20 -201.60
CA GLU A 5 -13.97 43.11 -203.02
C GLU A 5 -12.68 42.36 -203.49
N GLY A 6 -12.85 41.12 -204.03
CA GLY A 6 -12.55 40.74 -205.44
C GLY A 6 -11.17 40.24 -205.96
N LEU A 7 -11.07 38.95 -206.38
CA LEU A 7 -10.34 38.32 -207.55
C LEU A 7 -9.93 36.82 -207.31
N PRO A 8 -9.58 35.98 -208.32
CA PRO A 8 -10.09 34.57 -208.41
C PRO A 8 -9.23 33.37 -207.90
N LEU A 9 -9.88 32.18 -207.94
CA LEU A 9 -9.88 31.07 -206.97
C LEU A 9 -8.79 29.95 -207.06
N ALA A 10 -7.79 30.00 -207.94
CA ALA A 10 -7.07 28.77 -208.34
C ALA A 10 -6.02 28.22 -207.34
N GLU A 11 -5.32 29.05 -206.56
CA GLU A 11 -4.14 28.58 -205.79
C GLU A 11 -4.45 27.98 -204.40
N GLN A 12 -5.67 28.18 -203.87
CA GLN A 12 -6.05 27.79 -202.50
C GLN A 12 -5.92 26.27 -202.22
N ILE A 13 -5.95 25.43 -203.26
CA ILE A 13 -5.94 23.96 -203.13
C ILE A 13 -4.56 23.40 -202.76
N THR A 14 -3.46 24.08 -203.11
CA THR A 14 -2.10 23.58 -202.81
C THR A 14 -1.71 23.83 -201.35
N GLU A 15 -2.16 24.93 -200.76
CA GLU A 15 -1.83 25.31 -199.40
C GLU A 15 -2.48 24.39 -198.35
N VAL A 16 -3.74 23.97 -198.59
CA VAL A 16 -4.51 23.08 -197.69
C VAL A 16 -3.84 21.72 -197.50
N LYS A 17 -3.27 21.14 -198.57
CA LYS A 17 -2.57 19.83 -198.49
C LYS A 17 -1.28 19.88 -197.66
N ARG A 18 -0.60 21.04 -197.60
CA ARG A 18 0.61 21.21 -196.77
C ARG A 18 0.26 21.34 -195.28
N LYS A 19 -0.81 22.07 -194.96
CA LYS A 19 -1.29 22.27 -193.58
C LYS A 19 -1.73 20.94 -192.93
N LEU A 20 -2.40 20.05 -193.65
CA LEU A 20 -2.87 18.75 -193.12
C LEU A 20 -1.73 17.84 -192.63
N ARG A 21 -0.54 17.90 -193.26
CA ARG A 21 0.59 17.03 -192.91
C ARG A 21 1.28 17.42 -191.60
N LEU A 22 1.41 18.71 -191.34
CA LEU A 22 2.03 19.25 -190.12
C LEU A 22 1.16 18.94 -188.89
N VAL A 23 -0.14 19.20 -188.98
CA VAL A 23 -1.12 18.90 -187.90
C VAL A 23 -1.09 17.41 -187.52
N SER A 24 -0.89 16.50 -188.49
CA SER A 24 -0.77 15.06 -188.22
C SER A 24 0.51 14.67 -187.48
N GLN A 25 1.64 15.37 -187.71
CA GLN A 25 2.88 15.14 -186.95
C GLN A 25 2.80 15.74 -185.54
N GLU A 26 2.24 16.94 -185.41
CA GLU A 26 2.04 17.61 -184.11
C GLU A 26 1.13 16.78 -183.19
N ALA A 27 0.05 16.20 -183.72
CA ALA A 27 -0.85 15.33 -182.96
C ALA A 27 -0.16 14.08 -182.37
N LYS A 28 0.79 13.48 -183.10
CA LYS A 28 1.57 12.33 -182.58
C LYS A 28 2.56 12.76 -181.50
N ALA A 29 3.33 13.83 -181.73
CA ALA A 29 4.30 14.34 -180.76
C ALA A 29 3.62 14.75 -179.43
N PHE A 30 2.42 15.32 -179.49
CA PHE A 30 1.63 15.67 -178.31
C PHE A 30 1.16 14.42 -177.54
N GLY A 31 0.73 13.36 -178.25
CA GLY A 31 0.34 12.08 -177.66
C GLY A 31 1.46 11.38 -176.90
N ASP A 32 2.65 11.28 -177.51
CA ASP A 32 3.81 10.64 -176.89
C ASP A 32 4.31 11.43 -175.66
N SER A 33 4.32 12.76 -175.74
CA SER A 33 4.67 13.66 -174.63
C SER A 33 3.72 13.47 -173.44
N ALA A 34 2.40 13.47 -173.68
CA ALA A 34 1.40 13.23 -172.64
C ALA A 34 1.57 11.84 -171.99
N GLN A 35 1.88 10.80 -172.77
CA GLN A 35 2.05 9.45 -172.25
C GLN A 35 3.30 9.29 -171.36
N ILE A 36 4.40 9.99 -171.68
CA ILE A 36 5.58 10.08 -170.81
C ILE A 36 5.24 10.82 -169.51
N GLN A 37 4.47 11.91 -169.59
CA GLN A 37 4.06 12.70 -168.43
C GLN A 37 3.17 11.87 -167.47
N ILE A 38 2.23 11.10 -168.02
CA ILE A 38 1.39 10.15 -167.26
C ILE A 38 2.24 9.06 -166.60
N ARG A 39 3.27 8.51 -167.28
CA ARG A 39 4.19 7.54 -166.65
C ARG A 39 4.96 8.13 -165.48
N LYS A 40 5.48 9.36 -165.62
CA LYS A 40 6.14 10.08 -164.52
C LYS A 40 5.18 10.30 -163.35
N GLN A 41 3.96 10.79 -163.61
CA GLN A 41 2.92 10.96 -162.59
C GLN A 41 2.58 9.64 -161.87
N ARG A 42 2.39 8.53 -162.59
CA ARG A 42 2.18 7.21 -161.98
C ARG A 42 3.35 6.78 -161.10
N SER A 43 4.59 6.97 -161.54
CA SER A 43 5.77 6.63 -160.73
C SER A 43 5.89 7.48 -159.46
N ALA A 44 5.49 8.75 -159.50
CA ALA A 44 5.43 9.61 -158.33
C ALA A 44 4.31 9.18 -157.36
N ILE A 45 3.14 8.79 -157.88
CA ILE A 45 2.02 8.27 -157.07
C ILE A 45 2.43 6.97 -156.35
N GLU A 46 3.12 6.04 -157.01
CA GLU A 46 3.58 4.80 -156.35
C GLU A 46 4.64 5.07 -155.26
N LYS A 47 5.55 6.02 -155.47
CA LYS A 47 6.46 6.47 -154.39
C LYS A 47 5.71 7.07 -153.21
N LEU A 48 4.79 7.99 -153.46
CA LEU A 48 3.96 8.61 -152.42
C LEU A 48 3.07 7.58 -151.69
N LYS A 49 2.63 6.51 -152.35
CA LYS A 49 1.94 5.39 -151.69
C LYS A 49 2.87 4.59 -150.78
N ALA A 50 4.08 4.27 -151.24
CA ALA A 50 5.06 3.55 -150.43
C ALA A 50 5.50 4.36 -149.20
N GLU A 51 5.72 5.67 -149.38
CA GLU A 51 6.01 6.61 -148.28
C GLU A 51 4.81 6.72 -147.31
N ASN A 52 3.57 6.80 -147.82
CA ASN A 52 2.37 6.75 -146.97
C ASN A 52 2.18 5.41 -146.24
N ALA A 53 2.65 4.29 -146.79
CA ALA A 53 2.61 3.00 -146.12
C ALA A 53 3.64 2.97 -144.98
N ALA A 54 4.89 3.33 -145.25
CA ALA A 54 5.94 3.42 -144.25
C ALA A 54 5.56 4.35 -143.08
N ILE A 55 5.01 5.54 -143.36
CA ILE A 55 4.55 6.48 -142.33
C ILE A 55 3.38 5.89 -141.51
N LYS A 56 2.49 5.09 -142.12
CA LYS A 56 1.42 4.41 -141.38
C LYS A 56 1.95 3.33 -140.46
N ASP A 57 2.94 2.57 -140.91
CA ASP A 57 3.57 1.51 -140.12
C ASP A 57 4.36 2.12 -138.95
N GLU A 58 5.11 3.20 -139.17
CA GLU A 58 5.75 3.98 -138.10
C GLU A 58 4.74 4.60 -137.11
N LEU A 59 3.60 5.11 -137.60
CA LEU A 59 2.51 5.60 -136.75
C LEU A 59 1.83 4.49 -135.93
N GLN A 60 1.75 3.27 -136.45
CA GLN A 60 1.25 2.12 -135.69
C GLN A 60 2.25 1.71 -134.61
N LEU A 61 3.52 1.52 -134.96
CA LEU A 61 4.58 1.13 -134.02
C LEU A 61 4.75 2.18 -132.89
N THR A 62 4.72 3.47 -133.21
CA THR A 62 4.81 4.54 -132.20
C THR A 62 3.55 4.59 -131.31
N ARG A 63 2.36 4.35 -131.86
CA ARG A 63 1.12 4.24 -131.08
C ARG A 63 1.09 3.02 -130.16
N GLU A 64 1.58 1.89 -130.64
CA GLU A 64 1.70 0.66 -129.86
C GLU A 64 2.75 0.81 -128.75
N ALA A 65 3.93 1.35 -129.05
CA ALA A 65 4.97 1.64 -128.06
C ALA A 65 4.48 2.63 -126.99
N LEU A 66 3.80 3.71 -127.38
CA LEU A 66 3.21 4.67 -126.44
C LEU A 66 2.13 4.01 -125.55
N SER A 67 1.26 3.18 -126.13
CA SER A 67 0.23 2.43 -125.40
C SER A 67 0.86 1.41 -124.43
N GLN A 68 1.89 0.67 -124.84
CA GLN A 68 2.61 -0.27 -123.99
C GLN A 68 3.34 0.46 -122.85
N GLN A 69 4.02 1.58 -123.13
CA GLN A 69 4.68 2.41 -122.12
C GLN A 69 3.66 2.97 -121.12
N GLN A 70 2.54 3.50 -121.59
CA GLN A 70 1.45 4.00 -120.75
C GLN A 70 0.85 2.90 -119.88
N ASN A 71 0.54 1.73 -120.45
CA ASN A 71 0.02 0.58 -119.70
C ASN A 71 1.02 0.05 -118.67
N THR A 72 2.32 0.06 -118.99
CA THR A 72 3.37 -0.34 -118.04
C THR A 72 3.46 0.63 -116.86
N LEU A 73 3.43 1.94 -117.12
CA LEU A 73 3.46 2.98 -116.07
C LEU A 73 2.19 2.99 -115.20
N LEU A 74 1.02 2.76 -115.80
CA LEU A 74 -0.23 2.58 -115.06
C LEU A 74 -0.22 1.27 -114.26
N GLY A 75 0.32 0.19 -114.82
CA GLY A 75 0.48 -1.10 -114.15
C GLY A 75 1.38 -1.02 -112.92
N THR A 76 2.57 -0.42 -113.03
CA THR A 76 3.48 -0.24 -111.88
C THR A 76 2.90 0.72 -110.85
N ARG A 77 2.22 1.79 -111.26
CA ARG A 77 1.54 2.68 -110.31
C ARG A 77 0.38 1.99 -109.59
N MET A 78 -0.38 1.14 -110.28
CA MET A 78 -1.47 0.36 -109.70
C MET A 78 -0.95 -0.72 -108.74
N GLN A 79 0.16 -1.39 -109.08
CA GLN A 79 0.86 -2.32 -108.19
C GLN A 79 1.34 -1.62 -106.92
N SER A 80 2.05 -0.49 -107.05
CA SER A 80 2.49 0.34 -105.91
C SER A 80 1.34 0.83 -105.03
N LEU A 81 0.18 1.19 -105.62
CA LEU A 81 -1.01 1.55 -104.84
C LEU A 81 -1.60 0.34 -104.11
N ASN A 82 -1.62 -0.82 -104.76
CA ASN A 82 -2.15 -2.05 -104.18
C ASN A 82 -1.27 -2.58 -103.05
N GLU A 83 0.06 -2.50 -103.18
CA GLU A 83 1.02 -2.78 -102.10
C GLU A 83 0.75 -1.86 -100.90
N GLN A 84 0.66 -0.54 -101.11
CA GLN A 84 0.31 0.42 -100.05
C GLN A 84 -1.05 0.11 -99.39
N CYS A 85 -2.06 -0.32 -100.16
CA CYS A 85 -3.34 -0.77 -99.60
C CYS A 85 -3.21 -2.07 -98.80
N GLN A 86 -2.34 -3.01 -99.20
CA GLN A 86 -2.09 -4.25 -98.47
C GLN A 86 -1.32 -4.00 -97.17
N ASP A 87 -0.33 -3.12 -97.18
CA ASP A 87 0.42 -2.69 -95.99
C ASP A 87 -0.52 -2.03 -94.96
N LEU A 88 -1.32 -1.05 -95.38
CA LEU A 88 -2.31 -0.40 -94.51
C LEU A 88 -3.38 -1.38 -93.99
N LEU A 89 -3.81 -2.36 -94.79
CA LEU A 89 -4.70 -3.42 -94.33
C LEU A 89 -4.05 -4.34 -93.30
N HIS A 90 -2.73 -4.58 -93.40
CA HIS A 90 -1.98 -5.34 -92.40
C HIS A 90 -1.80 -4.54 -91.10
N GLU A 91 -1.47 -3.25 -91.17
CA GLU A 91 -1.36 -2.37 -90.00
C GLU A 91 -2.70 -2.32 -89.24
N ILE A 92 -3.81 -2.06 -89.95
CA ILE A 92 -5.17 -2.08 -89.36
C ILE A 92 -5.52 -3.45 -88.75
N ALA A 93 -4.99 -4.55 -89.31
CA ALA A 93 -5.21 -5.89 -88.77
C ALA A 93 -4.40 -6.17 -87.50
N GLU A 94 -3.19 -5.61 -87.36
CA GLU A 94 -2.42 -5.69 -86.11
C GLU A 94 -3.02 -4.77 -85.04
N GLU A 95 -3.33 -3.50 -85.36
CA GLU A 95 -3.97 -2.57 -84.42
C GLU A 95 -5.27 -3.14 -83.83
N LYS A 96 -6.08 -3.84 -84.63
CA LYS A 96 -7.30 -4.52 -84.14
C LYS A 96 -7.02 -5.72 -83.22
N LYS A 97 -5.89 -6.42 -83.38
CA LYS A 97 -5.49 -7.47 -82.42
C LYS A 97 -5.03 -6.84 -81.11
N GLU A 98 -4.28 -5.74 -81.18
CA GLU A 98 -3.86 -4.99 -79.99
C GLU A 98 -5.07 -4.39 -79.24
N GLU A 99 -6.03 -3.81 -79.95
CA GLU A 99 -7.31 -3.33 -79.38
C GLU A 99 -8.06 -4.47 -78.66
N HIS A 100 -8.17 -5.64 -79.30
CA HIS A 100 -8.83 -6.80 -78.69
C HIS A 100 -8.11 -7.29 -77.43
N HIS A 101 -6.78 -7.42 -77.49
CA HIS A 101 -5.96 -7.81 -76.34
C HIS A 101 -6.02 -6.78 -75.20
N LEU A 102 -6.07 -5.48 -75.51
CA LEU A 102 -6.29 -4.43 -74.51
C LEU A 102 -7.68 -4.54 -73.89
N ALA A 103 -8.73 -4.80 -74.67
CA ALA A 103 -10.09 -4.99 -74.17
C ALA A 103 -10.21 -6.21 -73.24
N GLU A 104 -9.58 -7.35 -73.57
CA GLU A 104 -9.50 -8.51 -72.68
C GLU A 104 -8.79 -8.17 -71.35
N ASN A 105 -7.66 -7.46 -71.42
CA ASN A 105 -6.91 -7.04 -70.23
C ASN A 105 -7.73 -6.07 -69.35
N ILE A 106 -8.48 -5.13 -69.95
CA ILE A 106 -9.42 -4.26 -69.23
C ILE A 106 -10.49 -5.10 -68.53
N GLN A 107 -11.12 -6.06 -69.23
CA GLN A 107 -12.14 -6.94 -68.65
C GLN A 107 -11.59 -7.77 -67.47
N ILE A 108 -10.37 -8.30 -67.57
CA ILE A 108 -9.70 -9.03 -66.50
C ILE A 108 -9.45 -8.11 -65.29
N MET A 109 -8.95 -6.90 -65.52
CA MET A 109 -8.69 -5.93 -64.45
C MET A 109 -9.98 -5.46 -63.78
N GLU A 110 -11.03 -5.17 -64.54
CA GLU A 110 -12.36 -4.88 -63.98
C GLU A 110 -12.91 -6.03 -63.13
N GLY A 111 -12.76 -7.27 -63.60
CA GLY A 111 -13.15 -8.47 -62.85
C GLY A 111 -12.39 -8.61 -61.53
N ARG A 112 -11.09 -8.28 -61.52
CA ARG A 112 -10.27 -8.24 -60.29
C ARG A 112 -10.73 -7.11 -59.36
N VAL A 113 -11.00 -5.91 -59.87
CA VAL A 113 -11.49 -4.77 -59.08
C VAL A 113 -12.86 -5.06 -58.47
N LYS A 114 -13.78 -5.70 -59.22
CA LYS A 114 -15.08 -6.15 -58.72
C LYS A 114 -14.93 -7.15 -57.56
N LYS A 115 -14.11 -8.20 -57.73
CA LYS A 115 -13.81 -9.16 -56.64
C LYS A 115 -13.20 -8.48 -55.41
N CYS A 116 -12.25 -7.57 -55.57
CA CYS A 116 -11.70 -6.81 -54.44
C CYS A 116 -12.77 -5.96 -53.74
N ARG A 117 -13.68 -5.31 -54.48
CA ARG A 117 -14.80 -4.56 -53.91
C ARG A 117 -15.83 -5.45 -53.22
N GLU A 118 -16.12 -6.63 -53.75
CA GLU A 118 -17.00 -7.63 -53.13
C GLU A 118 -16.40 -8.13 -51.81
N VAL A 119 -15.11 -8.45 -51.78
CA VAL A 119 -14.40 -8.85 -50.55
C VAL A 119 -14.44 -7.72 -49.53
N ILE A 120 -14.04 -6.49 -49.89
CA ILE A 120 -14.08 -5.32 -49.01
C ILE A 120 -15.51 -5.05 -48.53
N GLY A 121 -16.52 -5.19 -49.39
CA GLY A 121 -17.93 -5.04 -49.05
C GLY A 121 -18.43 -6.12 -48.08
N SER A 122 -17.99 -7.38 -48.24
CA SER A 122 -18.34 -8.49 -47.35
C SER A 122 -17.79 -8.30 -45.93
N PHE A 123 -16.65 -7.61 -45.80
CA PHE A 123 -16.08 -7.21 -44.52
C PHE A 123 -16.70 -5.94 -43.94
N GLY A 124 -17.73 -5.35 -44.58
CA GLY A 124 -18.45 -4.15 -44.12
C GLY A 124 -17.98 -2.83 -44.76
N GLY A 125 -17.14 -2.89 -45.79
CA GLY A 125 -16.55 -1.72 -46.45
C GLY A 125 -15.19 -1.33 -45.87
N VAL A 126 -14.55 -0.32 -46.47
CA VAL A 126 -13.19 0.12 -46.11
C VAL A 126 -13.08 0.51 -44.62
N TYR A 127 -14.08 1.21 -44.09
CA TYR A 127 -14.13 1.66 -42.70
C TYR A 127 -14.40 0.55 -41.67
N ALA A 128 -14.91 -0.61 -42.09
CA ALA A 128 -15.22 -1.68 -41.14
C ALA A 128 -13.95 -2.32 -40.54
N ALA A 129 -12.81 -2.25 -41.24
CA ALA A 129 -11.51 -2.66 -40.68
C ALA A 129 -11.08 -1.74 -39.53
N GLU A 130 -11.25 -0.42 -39.67
CA GLU A 130 -10.94 0.55 -38.60
C GLU A 130 -11.92 0.41 -37.43
N VAL A 131 -13.23 0.32 -37.70
CA VAL A 131 -14.26 0.15 -36.66
C VAL A 131 -14.11 -1.17 -35.90
N THR A 132 -13.70 -2.26 -36.57
CA THR A 132 -13.42 -3.54 -35.87
C THR A 132 -12.11 -3.47 -35.08
N SER A 133 -11.07 -2.81 -35.57
CA SER A 133 -9.84 -2.56 -34.79
C SER A 133 -10.14 -1.74 -33.53
N GLU A 134 -10.87 -0.62 -33.66
CA GLU A 134 -11.31 0.18 -32.52
C GLU A 134 -12.14 -0.64 -31.51
N ALA A 135 -13.07 -1.48 -31.98
CA ALA A 135 -13.86 -2.33 -31.09
C ALA A 135 -12.98 -3.33 -30.31
N ILE A 136 -11.98 -3.92 -30.97
CA ILE A 136 -11.02 -4.86 -30.35
C ILE A 136 -10.11 -4.15 -29.34
N GLU A 137 -9.57 -2.97 -29.68
CA GLU A 137 -8.78 -2.15 -28.75
C GLU A 137 -9.59 -1.80 -27.51
N LYS A 138 -10.81 -1.30 -27.73
CA LYS A 138 -11.72 -0.94 -26.65
C LYS A 138 -12.00 -2.17 -25.77
N GLN A 139 -12.29 -3.33 -26.37
CA GLN A 139 -12.60 -4.56 -25.63
C GLN A 139 -11.40 -5.06 -24.83
N THR A 140 -10.20 -4.99 -25.41
CA THR A 140 -8.92 -5.23 -24.71
C THR A 140 -8.83 -4.33 -23.48
N HIS A 141 -9.13 -3.04 -23.63
CA HIS A 141 -9.08 -2.08 -22.53
C HIS A 141 -10.16 -2.32 -21.45
N ILE A 142 -11.32 -2.92 -21.75
CA ILE A 142 -12.20 -3.45 -20.68
C ILE A 142 -11.55 -4.62 -19.94
N LEU A 143 -10.97 -5.58 -20.66
CA LEU A 143 -10.41 -6.79 -20.07
C LEU A 143 -9.21 -6.47 -19.17
N GLU A 144 -8.32 -5.57 -19.58
CA GLU A 144 -7.23 -5.02 -18.76
C GLU A 144 -7.77 -4.39 -17.47
N ASN A 145 -8.67 -3.42 -17.57
CA ASN A 145 -9.29 -2.78 -16.41
C ASN A 145 -10.03 -3.78 -15.49
N ARG A 146 -10.55 -4.89 -16.03
CA ARG A 146 -11.19 -5.95 -15.25
C ARG A 146 -10.16 -6.83 -14.55
N LEU A 147 -9.04 -7.10 -15.21
CA LEU A 147 -7.88 -7.78 -14.64
C LEU A 147 -7.25 -6.94 -13.52
N ASP A 148 -7.02 -5.64 -13.71
CA ASP A 148 -6.49 -4.73 -12.70
C ASP A 148 -7.37 -4.69 -11.45
N LYS A 149 -8.70 -4.59 -11.62
CA LYS A 149 -9.65 -4.66 -10.50
C LYS A 149 -9.62 -6.03 -9.80
N ALA A 150 -9.37 -7.13 -10.53
CA ALA A 150 -9.21 -8.45 -9.93
C ALA A 150 -7.88 -8.58 -9.17
N LEU A 151 -6.77 -8.07 -9.72
CA LEU A 151 -5.45 -8.03 -9.09
C LEU A 151 -5.43 -7.14 -7.85
N GLN A 152 -6.13 -6.00 -7.88
CA GLN A 152 -6.30 -5.13 -6.71
C GLN A 152 -7.08 -5.86 -5.60
N LYS A 153 -8.21 -6.50 -5.94
CA LYS A 153 -8.99 -7.31 -4.97
C LYS A 153 -8.18 -8.48 -4.42
N HIS A 154 -7.41 -9.17 -5.26
CA HIS A 154 -6.51 -10.25 -4.82
C HIS A 154 -5.44 -9.71 -3.85
N SER A 155 -4.80 -8.58 -4.17
CA SER A 155 -3.80 -7.95 -3.32
C SER A 155 -4.37 -7.50 -1.97
N GLN A 156 -5.59 -6.93 -1.98
CA GLN A 156 -6.33 -6.59 -0.76
C GLN A 156 -6.65 -7.83 0.09
N ALA A 157 -7.12 -8.92 -0.55
CA ALA A 157 -7.40 -10.17 0.14
C ALA A 157 -6.12 -10.82 0.73
N VAL A 158 -4.99 -10.76 0.02
CA VAL A 158 -3.68 -11.23 0.51
C VAL A 158 -3.20 -10.36 1.69
N ALA A 159 -3.34 -9.04 1.62
CA ALA A 159 -3.01 -8.14 2.72
C ALA A 159 -3.87 -8.40 3.97
N HIS A 160 -5.18 -8.62 3.79
CA HIS A 160 -6.07 -9.02 4.87
C HIS A 160 -5.71 -10.40 5.45
N ASN A 161 -5.36 -11.37 4.61
CA ASN A 161 -4.92 -12.70 5.04
C ASN A 161 -3.59 -12.66 5.81
N ARG A 162 -2.67 -11.73 5.48
CA ARG A 162 -1.46 -11.47 6.28
C ARG A 162 -1.83 -10.96 7.67
N LYS A 163 -2.64 -9.90 7.77
CA LYS A 163 -3.12 -9.36 9.07
C LYS A 163 -3.74 -10.44 9.97
N LEU A 164 -4.62 -11.28 9.42
CA LEU A 164 -5.21 -12.41 10.16
C LEU A 164 -4.17 -13.45 10.61
N LYS A 165 -3.15 -13.74 9.78
CA LYS A 165 -2.05 -14.64 10.17
C LYS A 165 -1.20 -14.04 11.29
N ASP A 166 -0.95 -12.75 11.24
CA ASP A 166 -0.16 -12.04 12.25
C ASP A 166 -0.92 -12.01 13.60
N GLU A 167 -2.23 -11.74 13.57
CA GLU A 167 -3.13 -11.84 14.72
C GLU A 167 -3.16 -13.26 15.31
N ILE A 168 -3.33 -14.29 14.47
CA ILE A 168 -3.23 -15.70 14.89
C ILE A 168 -1.86 -16.00 15.52
N ASN A 169 -0.77 -15.42 15.02
CA ASN A 169 0.58 -15.59 15.57
C ASN A 169 0.81 -14.80 16.87
N CYS A 170 0.14 -13.67 17.09
CA CYS A 170 0.08 -12.99 18.39
C CYS A 170 -0.66 -13.86 19.42
N LEU A 171 -1.90 -14.27 19.11
CA LEU A 171 -2.71 -15.14 19.98
C LEU A 171 -2.01 -16.47 20.30
N ARG A 172 -1.25 -17.04 19.35
CA ARG A 172 -0.41 -18.24 19.60
C ARG A 172 0.73 -17.97 20.57
N ARG A 173 1.42 -16.83 20.45
CA ARG A 173 2.50 -16.43 21.38
C ARG A 173 1.93 -16.19 22.78
N GLU A 174 0.84 -15.46 22.89
CA GLU A 174 0.11 -15.24 24.14
C GLU A 174 -0.34 -16.56 24.78
N ARG A 175 -0.90 -17.50 24.01
CA ARG A 175 -1.28 -18.82 24.56
C ARG A 175 -0.08 -19.60 25.11
N VAL A 176 1.11 -19.44 24.53
CA VAL A 176 2.34 -20.07 25.04
C VAL A 176 2.81 -19.39 26.32
N THR A 177 2.79 -18.05 26.40
CA THR A 177 3.16 -17.33 27.64
C THR A 177 2.16 -17.60 28.77
N PHE A 178 0.85 -17.62 28.48
CA PHE A 178 -0.18 -18.07 29.43
C PHE A 178 0.06 -19.51 29.89
N SER A 179 0.31 -20.45 28.99
CA SER A 179 0.59 -21.85 29.38
C SER A 179 1.83 -21.97 30.28
N HIS A 180 2.86 -21.16 30.05
CA HIS A 180 4.02 -21.09 30.94
C HIS A 180 3.65 -20.50 32.31
N LEU A 181 2.87 -19.42 32.36
CA LEU A 181 2.39 -18.82 33.61
C LEU A 181 1.50 -19.79 34.41
N TYR A 182 0.59 -20.51 33.77
CA TYR A 182 -0.24 -21.53 34.41
C TYR A 182 0.61 -22.64 35.03
N LYS A 183 1.60 -23.18 34.30
CA LYS A 183 2.53 -24.19 34.83
C LYS A 183 3.37 -23.66 35.99
N LYS A 184 3.78 -22.38 35.95
CA LYS A 184 4.48 -21.76 37.06
C LYS A 184 3.58 -21.66 38.30
N ALA A 185 2.36 -21.15 38.15
CA ALA A 185 1.40 -21.06 39.25
C ALA A 185 1.01 -22.44 39.82
N GLU A 186 0.93 -23.48 38.98
CA GLU A 186 0.72 -24.87 39.40
C GLU A 186 1.91 -25.39 40.21
N ASN A 187 3.14 -25.16 39.76
CA ASN A 187 4.35 -25.52 40.50
C ASN A 187 4.45 -24.77 41.84
N ASP A 188 4.15 -23.47 41.86
CA ASP A 188 4.14 -22.64 43.06
C ASP A 188 3.09 -23.17 44.06
N LEU A 189 1.89 -23.54 43.59
CA LEU A 189 0.86 -24.18 44.40
C LEU A 189 1.30 -25.54 44.97
N ILE A 190 2.00 -26.37 44.18
CA ILE A 190 2.56 -27.64 44.65
C ILE A 190 3.66 -27.41 45.70
N ALA A 191 4.53 -26.41 45.51
CA ALA A 191 5.55 -26.02 46.46
C ALA A 191 4.94 -25.54 47.79
N HIS A 192 3.90 -24.69 47.74
CA HIS A 192 3.18 -24.26 48.93
C HIS A 192 2.45 -25.41 49.64
N LYS A 193 1.80 -26.33 48.91
CA LYS A 193 1.22 -27.55 49.49
C LYS A 193 2.27 -28.39 50.21
N LYS A 194 3.47 -28.54 49.63
CA LYS A 194 4.58 -29.25 50.26
C LYS A 194 5.06 -28.53 51.53
N ALA A 195 5.26 -27.21 51.48
CA ALA A 195 5.67 -26.41 52.64
C ALA A 195 4.65 -26.50 53.80
N VAL A 196 3.35 -26.49 53.50
CA VAL A 196 2.30 -26.70 54.50
C VAL A 196 2.35 -28.11 55.09
N LEU A 197 2.58 -29.15 54.27
CA LEU A 197 2.74 -30.53 54.77
C LEU A 197 4.00 -30.70 55.63
N ASP A 198 5.10 -30.03 55.29
CA ASP A 198 6.34 -30.08 56.05
C ASP A 198 6.18 -29.33 57.40
N LEU A 199 5.54 -28.15 57.41
CA LEU A 199 5.14 -27.44 58.64
C LEU A 199 4.21 -28.28 59.55
N ILE A 200 3.28 -29.05 58.97
CA ILE A 200 2.43 -29.98 59.73
C ILE A 200 3.25 -31.11 60.38
N LYS A 201 4.30 -31.61 59.72
CA LYS A 201 5.21 -32.61 60.32
C LYS A 201 6.01 -32.00 61.47
N GLU A 202 6.59 -30.82 61.28
CA GLU A 202 7.32 -30.08 62.32
C GLU A 202 6.43 -29.79 63.53
N ALA A 203 5.19 -29.33 63.31
CA ALA A 203 4.21 -29.13 64.36
C ALA A 203 3.86 -30.44 65.09
N ASN A 204 3.61 -31.53 64.36
CA ASN A 204 3.34 -32.84 64.96
C ASN A 204 4.53 -33.38 65.78
N GLN A 205 5.77 -33.17 65.31
CA GLN A 205 6.97 -33.53 66.06
C GLN A 205 7.05 -32.72 67.36
N ALA A 206 6.87 -31.40 67.30
CA ALA A 206 6.85 -30.55 68.50
C ALA A 206 5.71 -30.92 69.46
N TYR A 207 4.56 -31.39 68.97
CA TYR A 207 3.50 -31.95 69.82
C TYR A 207 3.94 -33.26 70.50
N THR A 208 4.60 -34.18 69.78
CA THR A 208 5.10 -35.43 70.40
C THR A 208 6.19 -35.16 71.44
N GLU A 209 7.15 -34.29 71.16
CA GLU A 209 8.21 -33.89 72.12
C GLU A 209 7.60 -33.22 73.37
N ARG A 210 6.59 -32.36 73.18
CA ARG A 210 5.83 -31.76 74.28
C ARG A 210 5.08 -32.81 75.09
N GLU A 211 4.43 -33.78 74.46
CA GLU A 211 3.73 -34.85 75.17
C GLU A 211 4.71 -35.73 75.97
N GLU A 212 5.88 -36.04 75.43
CA GLU A 212 6.93 -36.79 76.11
C GLU A 212 7.45 -36.03 77.33
N ALA A 213 7.71 -34.73 77.19
CA ALA A 213 8.07 -33.85 78.31
C ALA A 213 6.94 -33.75 79.36
N GLN A 214 5.67 -33.71 78.94
CA GLN A 214 4.55 -33.73 79.87
C GLN A 214 4.41 -35.08 80.59
N LYS A 215 4.65 -36.20 79.91
CA LYS A 215 4.69 -37.55 80.49
C LYS A 215 5.83 -37.66 81.52
N SER A 216 7.03 -37.19 81.21
CA SER A 216 8.17 -37.23 82.15
C SER A 216 7.96 -36.31 83.37
N ILE A 217 7.39 -35.12 83.19
CA ILE A 217 6.98 -34.25 84.31
C ILE A 217 5.91 -34.94 85.17
N ALA A 218 4.97 -35.67 84.57
CA ALA A 218 3.94 -36.41 85.32
C ALA A 218 4.53 -37.57 86.12
N THR A 219 5.49 -38.33 85.56
CA THR A 219 6.18 -39.42 86.29
C THR A 219 7.01 -38.86 87.44
N LEU A 220 7.82 -37.82 87.21
CA LEU A 220 8.61 -37.17 88.26
C LEU A 220 7.75 -36.61 89.39
N LYS A 221 6.58 -36.03 89.08
CA LYS A 221 5.60 -35.59 90.10
C LYS A 221 5.01 -36.77 90.88
N ALA A 222 4.73 -37.89 90.22
CA ALA A 222 4.22 -39.09 90.88
C ALA A 222 5.26 -39.73 91.80
N ASP A 223 6.53 -39.77 91.38
CA ASP A 223 7.62 -40.33 92.17
C ASP A 223 7.98 -39.42 93.35
N ALA A 224 8.09 -38.10 93.15
CA ALA A 224 8.23 -37.14 94.26
C ALA A 224 7.06 -37.21 95.26
N ALA A 225 5.85 -37.55 94.81
CA ALA A 225 4.71 -37.78 95.70
C ALA A 225 4.77 -39.13 96.45
N LYS A 226 5.41 -40.16 95.90
CA LYS A 226 5.72 -41.41 96.62
C LYS A 226 6.79 -41.18 97.67
N GLU A 227 7.87 -40.48 97.31
CA GLU A 227 8.97 -40.13 98.22
C GLU A 227 8.47 -39.29 99.40
N ARG A 228 7.65 -38.26 99.14
CA ARG A 228 7.01 -37.50 100.22
C ARG A 228 6.19 -38.39 101.16
N LYS A 229 5.43 -39.34 100.63
CA LYS A 229 4.67 -40.29 101.45
C LYS A 229 5.57 -41.23 102.25
N SER A 230 6.66 -41.75 101.68
CA SER A 230 7.61 -42.57 102.45
C SER A 230 8.28 -41.74 103.54
N PHE A 231 8.73 -40.52 103.25
CA PHE A 231 9.27 -39.59 104.25
C PHE A 231 8.23 -39.25 105.33
N GLU A 232 6.96 -39.02 104.99
CA GLU A 232 5.89 -38.80 105.97
C GLU A 232 5.68 -40.04 106.86
N THR A 233 5.73 -41.26 106.32
CA THR A 233 5.61 -42.50 107.12
C THR A 233 6.83 -42.77 107.99
N GLU A 234 8.05 -42.51 107.49
CA GLU A 234 9.29 -42.63 108.26
C GLU A 234 9.36 -41.57 109.37
N TRP A 235 8.96 -40.34 109.06
CA TRP A 235 8.84 -39.25 110.02
C TRP A 235 7.81 -39.58 111.11
N ALA A 236 6.63 -40.08 110.74
CA ALA A 236 5.61 -40.50 111.70
C ALA A 236 6.11 -41.65 112.59
N HIS A 237 6.86 -42.61 112.04
CA HIS A 237 7.47 -43.69 112.82
C HIS A 237 8.57 -43.18 113.77
N LEU A 238 9.44 -42.27 113.30
CA LEU A 238 10.44 -41.60 114.14
C LEU A 238 9.79 -40.75 115.24
N GLN A 239 8.69 -40.06 114.93
CA GLN A 239 7.93 -39.28 115.90
C GLN A 239 7.28 -40.20 116.94
N GLN A 240 6.65 -41.31 116.56
CA GLN A 240 6.13 -42.32 117.49
C GLN A 240 7.24 -42.93 118.37
N PHE A 241 8.44 -43.15 117.82
CA PHE A 241 9.58 -43.62 118.59
C PHE A 241 10.08 -42.57 119.59
N LEU A 242 10.15 -41.30 119.19
CA LEU A 242 10.48 -40.18 120.07
C LEU A 242 9.41 -39.96 121.15
N GLU A 243 8.13 -40.01 120.82
CA GLU A 243 7.01 -39.98 121.77
C GLU A 243 7.08 -41.18 122.73
N GLY A 244 7.42 -42.38 122.25
CA GLY A 244 7.66 -43.56 123.08
C GLY A 244 8.85 -43.40 124.04
N LEU A 245 9.94 -42.75 123.60
CA LEU A 245 11.07 -42.39 124.46
C LEU A 245 10.72 -41.28 125.44
N GLN A 246 9.98 -40.25 125.02
CA GLN A 246 9.48 -39.18 125.88
C GLN A 246 8.50 -39.73 126.92
N MET A 247 7.62 -40.66 126.57
CA MET A 247 6.73 -41.35 127.50
C MET A 247 7.48 -42.26 128.46
N ARG A 248 8.58 -42.92 128.04
CA ARG A 248 9.49 -43.63 128.96
C ARG A 248 10.24 -42.67 129.89
N GLN A 249 10.71 -41.53 129.38
CA GLN A 249 11.36 -40.49 130.20
C GLN A 249 10.37 -39.86 131.17
N TRP A 250 9.15 -39.55 130.73
CA TRP A 250 8.05 -39.06 131.56
C TRP A 250 7.67 -40.08 132.62
N ASN A 251 7.49 -41.36 132.25
CA ASN A 251 7.19 -42.43 133.22
C ASN A 251 8.33 -42.65 134.21
N THR A 252 9.60 -42.53 133.82
CA THR A 252 10.73 -42.57 134.77
C THR A 252 10.85 -41.31 135.61
N GLN A 253 10.51 -40.13 135.10
CA GLN A 253 10.41 -38.88 135.87
C GLN A 253 9.21 -38.89 136.83
N GLN A 254 8.08 -39.50 136.46
CA GLN A 254 6.92 -39.71 137.32
C GLN A 254 7.19 -40.81 138.36
N ALA A 255 7.88 -41.89 138.00
CA ALA A 255 8.35 -42.87 138.97
C ALA A 255 9.35 -42.27 139.96
N LYS A 256 10.28 -41.41 139.49
CA LYS A 256 11.14 -40.59 140.35
C LYS A 256 10.32 -39.64 141.22
N ARG A 257 9.35 -38.89 140.67
CA ARG A 257 8.44 -38.04 141.48
C ARG A 257 7.61 -38.83 142.49
N VAL A 258 7.21 -40.06 142.20
CA VAL A 258 6.47 -40.93 143.15
C VAL A 258 7.41 -41.51 144.21
N ALA A 259 8.68 -41.78 143.87
CA ALA A 259 9.71 -42.10 144.85
C ALA A 259 10.05 -40.87 145.72
N ASP A 260 10.23 -39.70 145.11
CA ASP A 260 10.50 -38.41 145.77
C ASP A 260 9.30 -37.96 146.62
N LEU A 261 8.05 -38.25 146.24
CA LEU A 261 6.84 -38.00 147.06
C LEU A 261 6.63 -39.04 148.16
N LYS A 262 7.27 -40.21 148.08
CA LYS A 262 7.38 -41.15 149.20
C LYS A 262 8.52 -40.76 150.14
N ALA A 263 9.64 -40.24 149.62
CA ALA A 263 10.77 -39.74 150.41
C ALA A 263 10.49 -38.37 151.07
N ARG A 264 9.76 -37.45 150.40
CA ARG A 264 9.31 -36.15 150.93
C ARG A 264 8.14 -36.24 151.91
N ARG A 265 7.83 -37.42 152.46
CA ARG A 265 6.95 -37.57 153.63
C ARG A 265 7.71 -37.83 154.93
N GLU A 266 9.04 -37.95 154.87
CA GLU A 266 9.89 -38.26 156.03
C GLU A 266 11.01 -37.23 156.27
N ALA A 267 11.00 -36.09 155.56
CA ALA A 267 12.02 -35.04 155.70
C ALA A 267 11.51 -33.62 155.31
N ASP A 268 10.47 -33.13 156.00
CA ASP A 268 10.09 -31.71 155.98
C ASP A 268 10.51 -31.05 157.30
N CYS A 269 11.64 -30.32 157.30
CA CYS A 269 11.97 -29.36 158.34
C CYS A 269 13.01 -28.31 157.85
N GLU A 270 12.61 -27.04 157.97
CA GLU A 270 13.43 -25.81 158.10
C GLU A 270 14.02 -25.05 156.88
N HIS A 271 13.62 -23.77 156.84
CA HIS A 271 14.30 -22.54 156.40
C HIS A 271 14.53 -22.16 154.91
N GLU A 272 13.51 -21.49 154.38
CA GLU A 272 13.49 -20.08 153.91
C GLU A 272 14.77 -19.30 153.48
N ALA A 273 14.53 -18.46 152.45
CA ALA A 273 14.87 -17.02 152.37
C ALA A 273 15.92 -16.51 151.34
N GLN A 274 15.37 -15.99 150.23
CA GLN A 274 15.61 -14.64 149.65
C GLN A 274 16.97 -14.23 149.04
N ARG A 275 16.91 -13.79 147.76
CA ARG A 275 17.36 -12.49 147.17
C ARG A 275 16.89 -12.49 145.69
N LYS A 276 16.09 -11.60 145.09
CA LYS A 276 15.74 -10.14 145.17
C LYS A 276 16.72 -9.15 144.50
N GLU A 277 16.14 -8.32 143.61
CA GLU A 277 16.60 -6.99 143.09
C GLU A 277 17.96 -6.98 142.33
N GLY A 278 18.36 -6.02 141.48
CA GLY A 278 17.80 -4.80 140.84
C GLY A 278 18.83 -4.30 139.77
N CYS A 279 18.70 -3.18 139.04
CA CYS A 279 17.65 -2.16 138.94
C CYS A 279 17.78 -1.34 137.61
N TRP A 280 17.31 -0.08 137.58
CA TRP A 280 17.27 0.92 136.49
C TRP A 280 18.61 1.67 136.21
N GLY A 281 18.71 2.45 135.11
CA GLY A 281 19.70 3.55 134.99
C GLY A 281 19.85 4.25 133.62
N SER A 282 19.42 5.52 133.53
CA SER A 282 19.48 6.48 132.39
C SER A 282 20.85 6.85 131.79
N ASN A 283 20.80 7.47 130.59
CA ASN A 283 21.57 8.62 130.03
C ASN A 283 23.13 8.66 130.16
N GLU A 284 23.91 9.44 129.41
CA GLU A 284 23.68 10.63 128.57
C GLU A 284 24.75 10.77 127.46
N ASP A 285 24.72 11.87 126.71
CA ASP A 285 25.56 12.16 125.53
C ASP A 285 27.08 12.36 125.80
N ILE A 286 27.89 12.23 124.74
CA ILE A 286 28.80 13.27 124.17
C ILE A 286 29.89 12.65 123.29
N THR A 287 29.76 12.90 121.98
CA THR A 287 30.79 13.37 121.01
C THR A 287 32.21 12.76 120.95
N SER A 288 32.66 12.57 119.69
CA SER A 288 34.04 12.34 119.22
C SER A 288 34.60 10.90 119.29
N LEU A 289 34.34 10.12 118.23
CA LEU A 289 35.40 9.51 117.42
C LEU A 289 34.83 9.03 116.06
N CYS A 290 35.07 9.83 115.01
CA CYS A 290 34.83 9.38 113.64
C CYS A 290 35.67 8.12 113.37
N ASP A 291 35.14 7.21 112.54
CA ASP A 291 35.62 5.86 112.21
C ASP A 291 35.08 4.70 113.07
N THR A 292 34.81 4.88 114.37
CA THR A 292 34.19 3.80 115.18
C THR A 292 32.69 3.61 114.88
N THR A 293 32.02 4.64 114.38
CA THR A 293 30.58 4.62 114.03
C THR A 293 30.28 3.74 112.83
N LYS A 294 31.17 3.68 111.83
CA LYS A 294 31.04 2.75 110.69
C LYS A 294 31.21 1.30 111.13
N VAL A 295 32.18 1.01 111.99
CA VAL A 295 32.37 -0.34 112.55
C VAL A 295 31.15 -0.76 113.38
N ARG A 296 30.59 0.14 114.21
CA ARG A 296 29.35 -0.14 114.96
C ARG A 296 28.10 -0.22 114.06
N SER A 297 27.99 0.57 113.00
CA SER A 297 26.85 0.47 112.07
C SER A 297 26.92 -0.81 111.23
N TYR A 298 28.12 -1.22 110.80
CA TYR A 298 28.34 -2.51 110.15
C TYR A 298 28.11 -3.65 111.15
N GLN A 299 28.61 -3.61 112.38
CA GLN A 299 28.31 -4.63 113.40
C GLN A 299 26.81 -4.70 113.70
N ALA A 300 26.08 -3.58 113.76
CA ALA A 300 24.63 -3.57 113.94
C ALA A 300 23.87 -4.08 112.69
N ALA A 301 24.36 -3.83 111.49
CA ALA A 301 23.83 -4.39 110.25
C ALA A 301 24.10 -5.90 110.17
N PHE A 302 25.32 -6.35 110.49
CA PHE A 302 25.70 -7.75 110.59
C PHE A 302 24.91 -8.48 111.67
N ALA A 303 24.66 -7.88 112.83
CA ALA A 303 23.79 -8.46 113.86
C ALA A 303 22.33 -8.60 113.39
N LYS A 304 21.81 -7.62 112.63
CA LYS A 304 20.48 -7.71 112.00
C LYS A 304 20.42 -8.80 110.92
N ILE A 305 21.46 -8.90 110.08
CA ILE A 305 21.57 -9.94 109.04
C ILE A 305 21.67 -11.31 109.70
N GLN A 306 22.53 -11.46 110.71
CA GLN A 306 22.71 -12.69 111.49
C GLN A 306 21.40 -13.13 112.19
N ALA A 307 20.64 -12.19 112.74
CA ALA A 307 19.32 -12.46 113.31
C ALA A 307 18.26 -12.84 112.25
N ALA A 308 18.41 -12.38 111.01
CA ALA A 308 17.50 -12.69 109.90
C ALA A 308 17.87 -13.98 109.14
N THR A 309 19.15 -14.35 109.08
CA THR A 309 19.64 -15.53 108.34
C THR A 309 19.97 -16.74 109.22
N GLY A 310 20.18 -16.54 110.53
CA GLY A 310 20.42 -17.62 111.50
C GLY A 310 21.81 -18.27 111.45
N ILE A 311 22.75 -17.74 110.65
CA ILE A 311 24.08 -18.33 110.45
C ILE A 311 25.05 -17.85 111.55
N SER A 312 25.66 -18.80 112.26
CA SER A 312 26.47 -18.52 113.47
C SER A 312 27.96 -18.29 113.23
N SER A 313 28.48 -18.50 112.01
CA SER A 313 29.89 -18.25 111.65
C SER A 313 30.05 -17.12 110.63
N VAL A 314 30.98 -16.21 110.90
CA VAL A 314 31.31 -15.05 110.04
C VAL A 314 31.85 -15.50 108.69
N GLU A 315 32.65 -16.57 108.64
CA GLU A 315 33.25 -17.09 107.41
C GLU A 315 32.18 -17.64 106.45
N GLN A 316 31.17 -18.34 106.98
CA GLN A 316 30.03 -18.84 106.19
C GLN A 316 29.17 -17.71 105.64
N LEU A 317 29.00 -16.62 106.40
CA LEU A 317 28.30 -15.43 105.92
C LEU A 317 29.09 -14.74 104.80
N ILE A 318 30.42 -14.61 104.92
CA ILE A 318 31.25 -14.01 103.87
C ILE A 318 31.22 -14.85 102.60
N GLU A 319 31.29 -16.18 102.68
CA GLU A 319 31.22 -17.03 101.47
C GLU A 319 29.82 -17.00 100.83
N ALA A 320 28.75 -17.01 101.62
CA ALA A 320 27.39 -16.81 101.10
C ALA A 320 27.22 -15.42 100.43
N LEU A 321 27.85 -14.39 100.98
CA LEU A 321 27.82 -13.04 100.45
C LEU A 321 28.71 -12.91 99.19
N ARG A 322 29.85 -13.62 99.12
CA ARG A 322 30.67 -13.75 97.92
C ARG A 322 29.93 -14.45 96.78
N VAL A 323 29.22 -15.54 97.07
CA VAL A 323 28.36 -16.23 96.08
C VAL A 323 27.19 -15.33 95.65
N ALA A 324 26.61 -14.54 96.56
CA ALA A 324 25.59 -13.56 96.22
C ALA A 324 26.15 -12.37 95.40
N GLU A 325 27.37 -11.92 95.67
CA GLU A 325 28.07 -10.89 94.91
C GLU A 325 28.48 -11.39 93.51
N GLU A 326 28.99 -12.62 93.38
CA GLU A 326 29.27 -13.27 92.09
C GLU A 326 27.98 -13.47 91.29
N HIS A 327 26.89 -13.87 91.93
CA HIS A 327 25.58 -13.95 91.27
C HIS A 327 25.08 -12.57 90.84
N ASN A 328 25.13 -11.56 91.70
CA ASN A 328 24.76 -10.18 91.37
C ASN A 328 25.64 -9.58 90.27
N PHE A 329 26.94 -9.91 90.24
CA PHE A 329 27.85 -9.51 89.18
C PHE A 329 27.50 -10.21 87.85
N SER A 330 27.17 -11.51 87.89
CA SER A 330 26.70 -12.22 86.69
C SER A 330 25.38 -11.64 86.15
N LEU A 331 24.46 -11.25 87.04
CA LEU A 331 23.22 -10.56 86.69
C LEU A 331 23.49 -9.15 86.14
N PHE A 332 24.46 -8.41 86.70
CA PHE A 332 24.85 -7.10 86.19
C PHE A 332 25.49 -7.19 84.79
N CYS A 333 26.37 -8.17 84.57
CA CYS A 333 26.90 -8.46 83.23
C CYS A 333 25.79 -8.85 82.24
N TYR A 334 24.82 -9.66 82.67
CA TYR A 334 23.67 -10.03 81.83
C TYR A 334 22.76 -8.83 81.53
N VAL A 335 22.47 -7.97 82.50
CA VAL A 335 21.67 -6.74 82.32
C VAL A 335 22.38 -5.75 81.40
N ASN A 336 23.71 -5.62 81.49
CA ASN A 336 24.47 -4.78 80.57
C ASN A 336 24.48 -5.38 79.15
N SER A 337 24.70 -6.69 79.00
CA SER A 337 24.57 -7.37 77.70
C SER A 337 23.17 -7.19 77.09
N LEU A 338 22.13 -7.24 77.91
CA LEU A 338 20.76 -7.02 77.46
C LEU A 338 20.51 -5.54 77.10
N SER A 339 21.15 -4.60 77.80
CA SER A 339 21.14 -3.17 77.43
C SER A 339 21.85 -2.93 76.10
N ASP A 340 23.01 -3.54 75.89
CA ASP A 340 23.77 -3.47 74.63
C ASP A 340 22.94 -4.08 73.46
N GLU A 341 22.26 -5.20 73.69
CA GLU A 341 21.33 -5.81 72.73
C GLU A 341 20.10 -4.91 72.45
N VAL A 342 19.56 -4.24 73.47
CA VAL A 342 18.46 -3.27 73.31
C VAL A 342 18.93 -2.06 72.49
N GLU A 343 20.09 -1.47 72.77
CA GLU A 343 20.65 -0.37 71.97
C GLU A 343 20.90 -0.79 70.51
N ALA A 344 21.43 -1.99 70.29
CA ALA A 344 21.62 -2.55 68.95
C ALA A 344 20.28 -2.76 68.22
N HIS A 345 19.24 -3.24 68.90
CA HIS A 345 17.90 -3.37 68.34
C HIS A 345 17.23 -2.02 68.08
N GLU A 346 17.42 -1.02 68.95
CA GLU A 346 16.91 0.35 68.74
C GLU A 346 17.58 1.03 67.54
N ALA A 347 18.90 0.85 67.37
CA ALA A 347 19.63 1.29 66.18
C ALA A 347 19.11 0.62 64.90
N ALA A 348 18.92 -0.71 64.90
CA ALA A 348 18.36 -1.42 63.76
C ALA A 348 16.91 -0.97 63.45
N ILE A 349 16.09 -0.71 64.46
CA ILE A 349 14.75 -0.12 64.30
C ILE A 349 14.83 1.30 63.73
N HIS A 350 15.82 2.09 64.11
CA HIS A 350 16.06 3.42 63.54
C HIS A 350 16.39 3.34 62.04
N ASP A 351 17.32 2.47 61.66
CA ASP A 351 17.75 2.29 60.26
C ASP A 351 16.63 1.70 59.38
N LEU A 352 15.81 0.80 59.91
CA LEU A 352 14.60 0.33 59.24
C LEU A 352 13.57 1.45 59.09
N ARG A 353 13.44 2.36 60.07
CA ARG A 353 12.54 3.52 59.96
C ARG A 353 13.04 4.59 59.00
N THR A 354 14.35 4.83 58.89
CA THR A 354 14.92 5.80 57.93
C THR A 354 14.85 5.27 56.50
N SER A 355 15.18 4.00 56.28
CA SER A 355 15.03 3.34 54.98
C SER A 355 13.57 3.24 54.53
N LEU A 356 12.63 2.93 55.44
CA LEU A 356 11.19 2.98 55.14
C LEU A 356 10.75 4.38 54.70
N LYS A 357 11.15 5.44 55.43
CA LYS A 357 10.84 6.84 55.08
C LYS A 357 11.36 7.18 53.68
N SER A 358 12.63 6.88 53.40
CA SER A 358 13.24 7.11 52.08
C SER A 358 12.47 6.37 50.96
N CYS A 359 12.07 5.12 51.20
CA CYS A 359 11.27 4.35 50.25
C CYS A 359 9.87 4.97 50.03
N THR A 360 9.20 5.42 51.10
CA THR A 360 7.90 6.12 50.98
C THR A 360 8.01 7.47 50.27
N ASP A 361 9.10 8.22 50.48
CA ASP A 361 9.32 9.52 49.83
C ASP A 361 9.59 9.33 48.34
N LEU A 362 10.37 8.31 47.96
CA LEU A 362 10.56 7.92 46.56
C LEU A 362 9.25 7.47 45.90
N GLN A 363 8.46 6.64 46.59
CA GLN A 363 7.15 6.20 46.09
C GLN A 363 6.16 7.37 45.92
N GLN A 364 6.18 8.35 46.84
CA GLN A 364 5.40 9.58 46.70
C GLN A 364 5.91 10.47 45.55
N ALA A 365 7.22 10.57 45.34
CA ALA A 365 7.78 11.33 44.23
C ALA A 365 7.42 10.71 42.87
N GLU A 366 7.47 9.38 42.75
CA GLU A 366 7.00 8.67 41.55
C GLU A 366 5.50 8.82 41.35
N SER A 367 4.68 8.72 42.40
CA SER A 367 3.23 8.86 42.25
C SER A 367 2.84 10.27 41.81
N ARG A 368 3.51 11.31 42.33
CA ARG A 368 3.33 12.71 41.87
C ARG A 368 3.66 12.86 40.39
N LYS A 369 4.84 12.38 39.93
CA LYS A 369 5.22 12.40 38.51
C LYS A 369 4.19 11.70 37.63
N LYS A 370 3.76 10.49 38.01
CA LYS A 370 2.70 9.74 37.30
C LYS A 370 1.38 10.52 37.24
N THR A 371 0.99 11.21 38.31
CA THR A 371 -0.23 12.07 38.29
C THR A 371 -0.07 13.36 37.48
N GLU A 372 1.14 13.89 37.35
CA GLU A 372 1.44 15.06 36.51
C GLU A 372 1.43 14.66 35.03
N GLU A 373 2.11 13.56 34.66
CA GLU A 373 2.06 12.96 33.32
C GLU A 373 0.62 12.64 32.90
N VAL A 374 -0.17 11.97 33.76
CA VAL A 374 -1.59 11.68 33.47
C VAL A 374 -2.38 12.98 33.23
N ARG A 375 -2.18 14.02 34.05
CA ARG A 375 -2.86 15.32 33.88
C ARG A 375 -2.47 16.02 32.57
N GLU A 376 -1.21 15.92 32.15
CA GLU A 376 -0.76 16.43 30.86
C GLU A 376 -1.42 15.69 29.69
N TRP A 377 -1.50 14.36 29.75
CA TRP A 377 -2.18 13.55 28.74
C TRP A 377 -3.70 13.79 28.71
N GLU A 378 -4.35 13.94 29.87
CA GLU A 378 -5.76 14.35 29.97
C GLU A 378 -6.00 15.73 29.35
N GLY A 379 -5.12 16.70 29.61
CA GLY A 379 -5.18 18.03 29.01
C GLY A 379 -5.01 18.01 27.48
N GLN A 380 -4.05 17.23 26.97
CA GLN A 380 -3.88 17.02 25.53
C GLN A 380 -5.09 16.32 24.91
N TRP A 381 -5.64 15.30 25.57
CA TRP A 381 -6.83 14.58 25.13
C TRP A 381 -8.05 15.51 25.06
N HIS A 382 -8.29 16.34 26.08
CA HIS A 382 -9.37 17.32 26.06
C HIS A 382 -9.20 18.35 24.93
N ALA A 383 -7.98 18.87 24.72
CA ALA A 383 -7.71 19.81 23.63
C ALA A 383 -7.90 19.19 22.23
N ILE A 384 -7.60 17.89 22.07
CA ILE A 384 -7.91 17.14 20.84
C ILE A 384 -9.42 16.91 20.72
N GLN A 385 -10.09 16.54 21.80
CA GLN A 385 -11.54 16.28 21.82
C GLN A 385 -12.35 17.55 21.46
N GLU A 386 -11.93 18.71 21.95
CA GLU A 386 -12.54 20.01 21.62
C GLU A 386 -12.32 20.38 20.14
N LYS A 387 -11.11 20.16 19.60
CA LYS A 387 -10.84 20.32 18.17
C LYS A 387 -11.71 19.38 17.33
N VAL A 388 -11.85 18.10 17.70
CA VAL A 388 -12.73 17.14 17.01
C VAL A 388 -14.18 17.62 17.04
N LYS A 389 -14.72 18.02 18.19
CA LYS A 389 -16.08 18.58 18.32
C LYS A 389 -16.29 19.81 17.42
N SER A 390 -15.30 20.70 17.34
CA SER A 390 -15.34 21.89 16.47
C SER A 390 -15.35 21.51 14.98
N MET A 391 -14.48 20.60 14.55
CA MET A 391 -14.43 20.12 13.17
C MET A 391 -15.69 19.30 12.79
N GLU A 392 -16.27 18.54 13.72
CA GLU A 392 -17.57 17.90 13.52
C GLU A 392 -18.71 18.90 13.36
N ALA A 393 -18.73 19.99 14.14
CA ALA A 393 -19.73 21.04 14.01
C ALA A 393 -19.60 21.78 12.68
N GLN A 394 -18.37 22.07 12.23
CA GLN A 394 -18.09 22.65 10.92
C GLN A 394 -18.53 21.70 9.79
N ASN A 395 -18.21 20.41 9.87
CA ASN A 395 -18.65 19.42 8.88
C ASN A 395 -20.18 19.27 8.86
N LYS A 396 -20.85 19.25 10.01
CA LYS A 396 -22.34 19.22 10.08
C LYS A 396 -22.93 20.43 9.36
N SER A 397 -22.46 21.64 9.69
CA SER A 397 -22.90 22.88 9.02
C SER A 397 -22.63 22.84 7.50
N ALA A 398 -21.46 22.36 7.07
CA ALA A 398 -21.13 22.20 5.65
C ALA A 398 -22.06 21.19 4.94
N THR A 399 -22.42 20.08 5.59
CA THR A 399 -23.39 19.11 5.02
C THR A 399 -24.81 19.65 4.98
N GLU A 400 -25.20 20.52 5.91
CA GLU A 400 -26.50 21.21 5.88
C GLU A 400 -26.55 22.23 4.74
N GLN A 401 -25.48 23.02 4.55
CA GLN A 401 -25.33 23.92 3.40
C GLN A 401 -25.34 23.15 2.08
N LEU A 402 -24.66 22.00 2.00
CA LEU A 402 -24.65 21.16 0.81
C LEU A 402 -26.05 20.63 0.48
N LYS A 403 -26.82 20.19 1.47
CA LYS A 403 -28.23 19.76 1.29
C LYS A 403 -29.14 20.89 0.80
N ASP A 404 -28.98 22.09 1.34
CA ASP A 404 -29.71 23.28 0.86
C ASP A 404 -29.35 23.63 -0.59
N ILE A 405 -28.07 23.55 -0.96
CA ILE A 405 -27.59 23.69 -2.35
C ILE A 405 -28.17 22.59 -3.25
N MET A 406 -28.21 21.33 -2.81
CA MET A 406 -28.83 20.22 -3.55
C MET A 406 -30.31 20.48 -3.83
N GLN A 407 -31.06 20.92 -2.80
CA GLN A 407 -32.48 21.23 -2.93
C GLN A 407 -32.73 22.41 -3.87
N LYS A 408 -31.95 23.49 -3.74
CA LYS A 408 -32.03 24.67 -4.62
C LYS A 408 -31.66 24.34 -6.07
N THR A 409 -30.59 23.59 -6.28
CA THR A 409 -30.16 23.13 -7.61
C THR A 409 -31.23 22.27 -8.27
N ARG A 410 -31.85 21.34 -7.53
CA ARG A 410 -32.98 20.54 -8.03
C ARG A 410 -34.15 21.43 -8.48
N VAL A 411 -34.56 22.38 -7.65
CA VAL A 411 -35.65 23.33 -7.97
C VAL A 411 -35.29 24.18 -9.20
N MET A 412 -34.07 24.67 -9.31
CA MET A 412 -33.63 25.42 -10.50
C MET A 412 -33.61 24.54 -11.77
N PHE A 413 -33.11 23.31 -11.69
CA PHE A 413 -33.10 22.35 -12.80
C PHE A 413 -34.51 22.03 -13.31
N GLU A 414 -35.48 21.93 -12.40
CA GLU A 414 -36.90 21.74 -12.73
C GLU A 414 -37.52 23.01 -13.37
N ILE A 415 -37.26 24.21 -12.81
CA ILE A 415 -37.79 25.50 -13.33
C ILE A 415 -37.22 25.85 -14.71
N VAL A 416 -35.90 25.70 -14.89
CA VAL A 416 -35.16 26.00 -16.13
C VAL A 416 -35.52 25.00 -17.25
N GLY A 417 -36.09 23.84 -16.90
CA GLY A 417 -36.54 22.83 -17.86
C GLY A 417 -35.40 22.01 -18.49
N ALA A 418 -34.21 22.05 -17.90
CA ALA A 418 -32.99 21.36 -18.36
C ALA A 418 -33.21 19.84 -18.55
N GLY A 419 -34.12 19.25 -17.77
CA GLY A 419 -34.56 17.85 -17.90
C GLY A 419 -35.24 17.45 -19.21
N LYS A 420 -35.42 18.37 -20.19
CA LYS A 420 -35.86 18.04 -21.55
C LYS A 420 -34.71 17.82 -22.55
N ARG A 421 -33.50 18.33 -22.27
CA ARG A 421 -32.29 18.13 -23.10
C ARG A 421 -31.37 17.08 -22.46
N HIS A 422 -30.87 17.34 -21.27
CA HIS A 422 -29.82 16.52 -20.66
C HIS A 422 -30.32 15.25 -19.94
N LYS A 423 -31.60 14.86 -20.14
CA LYS A 423 -32.16 13.63 -19.53
C LYS A 423 -31.47 12.35 -20.02
N GLU A 424 -30.90 12.38 -21.24
CA GLU A 424 -30.12 11.29 -21.81
C GLU A 424 -28.62 11.37 -21.42
N GLU A 425 -28.12 12.57 -21.10
CA GLU A 425 -26.69 12.82 -20.78
C GLU A 425 -26.36 12.72 -19.28
N LEU A 426 -27.33 12.89 -18.38
CA LEU A 426 -27.12 12.83 -16.92
C LEU A 426 -27.12 11.40 -16.32
N TRP A 427 -27.14 10.35 -17.15
CA TRP A 427 -26.99 8.93 -16.73
C TRP A 427 -27.94 8.49 -15.59
N ALA A 428 -29.23 8.82 -15.72
CA ALA A 428 -30.36 8.14 -15.07
C ALA A 428 -30.15 7.65 -13.61
N THR A 429 -29.84 8.55 -12.69
CA THR A 429 -30.22 8.41 -11.27
C THR A 429 -31.21 9.51 -10.91
N GLU A 430 -32.37 9.15 -10.36
CA GLU A 430 -33.47 10.09 -10.06
C GLU A 430 -33.21 10.99 -8.85
N GLU A 431 -32.05 10.85 -8.22
CA GLU A 431 -31.63 11.59 -7.02
C GLU A 431 -30.35 12.36 -7.30
N VAL A 432 -30.38 13.67 -7.04
CA VAL A 432 -29.19 14.51 -6.96
C VAL A 432 -28.36 14.02 -5.77
N ALA A 433 -27.31 13.27 -6.03
CA ALA A 433 -26.32 12.83 -5.04
C ALA A 433 -25.13 13.80 -4.99
N GLU A 434 -24.40 13.86 -3.87
CA GLU A 434 -23.30 14.82 -3.65
C GLU A 434 -22.26 14.85 -4.79
N VAL A 435 -21.91 13.67 -5.33
CA VAL A 435 -20.96 13.49 -6.45
C VAL A 435 -21.51 14.01 -7.79
N THR A 436 -22.83 14.17 -7.91
CA THR A 436 -23.51 14.57 -9.16
C THR A 436 -23.94 16.04 -9.17
N ILE A 437 -23.94 16.75 -8.04
CA ILE A 437 -24.38 18.15 -7.92
C ILE A 437 -23.72 19.04 -8.97
N THR A 438 -22.42 18.88 -9.18
CA THR A 438 -21.63 19.65 -10.17
C THR A 438 -22.20 19.52 -11.58
N ASN A 439 -22.66 18.32 -11.95
CA ASN A 439 -23.18 18.02 -13.28
C ASN A 439 -24.60 18.59 -13.44
N TYR A 440 -25.41 18.58 -12.36
CA TYR A 440 -26.71 19.26 -12.35
C TYR A 440 -26.56 20.79 -12.39
N LEU A 441 -25.56 21.36 -11.73
CA LEU A 441 -25.25 22.79 -11.81
C LEU A 441 -24.81 23.20 -13.21
N GLN A 442 -23.87 22.46 -13.82
CA GLN A 442 -23.44 22.71 -15.21
C GLN A 442 -24.64 22.66 -16.19
N ALA A 443 -25.52 21.66 -16.03
CA ALA A 443 -26.73 21.55 -16.85
C ALA A 443 -27.78 22.65 -16.59
N VAL A 444 -27.73 23.33 -15.43
CA VAL A 444 -28.51 24.56 -15.17
C VAL A 444 -27.85 25.77 -15.82
N GLU A 445 -26.51 25.89 -15.74
CA GLU A 445 -25.75 26.98 -16.35
C GLU A 445 -25.93 27.00 -17.88
N GLU A 446 -25.70 25.88 -18.56
CA GLU A 446 -25.86 25.74 -20.02
C GLU A 446 -27.30 26.07 -20.47
N ALA A 447 -28.32 25.59 -19.73
CA ALA A 447 -29.72 25.85 -20.06
C ALA A 447 -30.20 27.27 -19.73
N VAL A 448 -29.53 27.97 -18.80
CA VAL A 448 -29.72 29.41 -18.55
C VAL A 448 -29.03 30.24 -19.63
N GLU A 449 -27.85 29.83 -20.09
CA GLU A 449 -27.12 30.46 -21.20
C GLU A 449 -27.91 30.37 -22.52
N ASP A 450 -28.47 29.19 -22.84
CA ASP A 450 -29.43 28.98 -23.94
C ASP A 450 -30.65 29.92 -23.88
N MET A 451 -31.20 30.15 -22.67
CA MET A 451 -32.34 31.06 -22.48
C MET A 451 -31.92 32.52 -22.63
N LEU A 452 -30.74 32.88 -22.13
CA LEU A 452 -30.14 34.20 -22.33
C LEU A 452 -29.89 34.47 -23.81
N GLU A 453 -29.33 33.53 -24.57
CA GLU A 453 -29.10 33.68 -26.02
C GLU A 453 -30.42 33.92 -26.77
N ARG A 454 -31.49 33.18 -26.42
CA ARG A 454 -32.84 33.37 -26.99
C ARG A 454 -33.50 34.70 -26.61
N LEU A 455 -33.20 35.26 -25.44
CA LEU A 455 -33.78 36.53 -24.97
C LEU A 455 -32.95 37.75 -25.41
N LEU A 456 -31.63 37.59 -25.57
CA LEU A 456 -30.71 38.61 -26.07
C LEU A 456 -30.72 38.76 -27.58
N CYS A 457 -31.23 37.78 -28.34
CA CYS A 457 -31.44 37.88 -29.78
C CYS A 457 -32.76 38.61 -30.08
N PRO A 458 -32.74 39.92 -30.41
CA PRO A 458 -33.96 40.70 -30.54
C PRO A 458 -34.49 40.58 -31.97
N ALA A 459 -35.72 40.05 -32.11
CA ALA A 459 -36.64 40.26 -33.23
C ALA A 459 -36.00 40.63 -34.60
N GLN A 460 -35.35 39.66 -35.25
CA GLN A 460 -35.04 39.73 -36.68
C GLN A 460 -35.67 38.54 -37.44
N SER A 461 -37.00 38.51 -37.59
CA SER A 461 -37.70 37.97 -38.78
C SER A 461 -39.24 37.96 -38.66
N THR A 462 -39.85 39.11 -38.38
CA THR A 462 -41.18 39.48 -38.93
C THR A 462 -41.10 40.99 -39.14
N GLU A 463 -40.91 41.55 -40.34
CA GLU A 463 -41.11 41.05 -41.71
C GLU A 463 -39.72 41.01 -42.43
N ILE A 464 -39.50 40.76 -43.73
CA ILE A 464 -40.27 41.03 -44.94
C ILE A 464 -40.02 39.94 -45.98
N ALA A 465 -41.09 39.33 -46.49
CA ALA A 465 -41.07 38.53 -47.70
C ALA A 465 -41.00 39.43 -48.95
N VAL A 466 -39.83 40.02 -49.22
CA VAL A 466 -39.49 40.63 -50.51
C VAL A 466 -38.11 40.15 -50.92
N ALA A 467 -38.14 39.18 -51.84
CA ALA A 467 -37.11 38.90 -52.84
C ALA A 467 -35.64 38.80 -52.38
N ALA A 468 -35.29 37.59 -51.95
CA ALA A 468 -34.18 36.81 -52.52
C ALA A 468 -32.81 37.49 -52.73
N ALA A 469 -31.85 37.15 -51.85
CA ALA A 469 -30.43 37.15 -52.19
C ALA A 469 -29.67 35.99 -51.52
N SER A 470 -29.33 34.99 -52.34
CA SER A 470 -28.08 34.21 -52.32
C SER A 470 -27.69 33.34 -51.09
N GLN A 471 -27.52 32.03 -51.39
CA GLN A 471 -26.49 31.11 -50.83
C GLN A 471 -26.63 30.75 -49.32
N LYS A 472 -26.61 29.47 -48.89
CA LYS A 472 -25.87 28.30 -49.39
C LYS A 472 -26.49 26.97 -48.90
N GLN A 473 -26.03 25.88 -49.53
CA GLN A 473 -26.03 24.46 -49.12
C GLN A 473 -25.74 24.23 -47.61
N GLN A 474 -26.09 23.13 -46.90
CA GLN A 474 -26.44 21.74 -47.29
C GLN A 474 -26.98 20.92 -46.07
N LYS A 475 -27.75 19.82 -46.31
CA LYS A 475 -28.06 18.66 -45.40
C LYS A 475 -28.87 18.97 -44.10
N ILE A 476 -30.05 18.40 -43.77
CA ILE A 476 -30.71 17.08 -43.99
C ILE A 476 -29.92 15.93 -43.32
N SER A 477 -30.19 15.54 -42.06
CA SER A 477 -31.34 14.81 -41.48
C SER A 477 -31.31 13.28 -41.67
N THR A 478 -31.48 12.50 -40.61
CA THR A 478 -32.60 11.51 -40.46
C THR A 478 -32.58 10.79 -39.09
N ARG A 479 -33.70 10.11 -38.78
CA ARG A 479 -34.06 9.51 -37.47
C ARG A 479 -34.41 8.02 -37.66
N GLY A 480 -34.04 7.14 -36.72
CA GLY A 480 -34.49 5.74 -36.74
C GLY A 480 -33.92 4.84 -35.61
N GLN A 481 -34.81 4.31 -34.76
CA GLN A 481 -34.57 3.20 -33.82
C GLN A 481 -34.78 1.84 -34.54
N PRO A 482 -34.68 0.66 -33.88
CA PRO A 482 -33.69 0.17 -32.90
C PRO A 482 -33.16 -1.26 -33.25
N LYS A 483 -32.09 -1.75 -32.58
CA LYS A 483 -31.99 -3.07 -31.88
C LYS A 483 -30.57 -3.67 -31.79
N THR A 484 -30.39 -4.40 -30.68
CA THR A 484 -29.43 -5.50 -30.39
C THR A 484 -27.92 -5.23 -30.29
N ASN A 485 -27.42 -5.56 -29.10
CA ASN A 485 -26.12 -6.18 -28.81
C ASN A 485 -24.85 -5.35 -29.04
N ALA A 486 -24.69 -4.30 -28.23
CA ALA A 486 -23.36 -3.75 -27.91
C ALA A 486 -22.83 -4.35 -26.61
N GLY A 487 -22.15 -5.49 -26.71
CA GLY A 487 -21.15 -5.83 -25.68
C GLY A 487 -19.87 -5.08 -26.02
N HIS A 488 -19.31 -4.35 -25.04
CA HIS A 488 -17.88 -3.95 -25.00
C HIS A 488 -17.40 -3.08 -26.22
N ALA A 489 -16.97 -1.82 -26.08
CA ALA A 489 -16.26 -1.28 -24.94
C ALA A 489 -15.81 0.21 -25.02
N LYS A 490 -15.10 0.58 -23.94
CA LYS A 490 -14.31 1.78 -23.59
C LYS A 490 -13.14 2.18 -24.50
N GLN A 491 -13.01 3.47 -24.75
CA GLN A 491 -11.78 4.28 -24.53
C GLN A 491 -12.30 5.52 -23.79
N THR A 492 -11.79 6.05 -22.66
CA THR A 492 -10.47 6.05 -22.00
C THR A 492 -9.44 7.01 -22.61
N GLN A 493 -9.63 8.29 -22.26
CA GLN A 493 -8.59 9.33 -22.19
C GLN A 493 -8.65 9.85 -20.74
N GLN A 494 -7.70 9.55 -19.86
CA GLN A 494 -6.41 10.24 -19.67
C GLN A 494 -6.53 11.76 -19.44
N ILE A 495 -6.88 12.10 -18.20
CA ILE A 495 -6.76 13.45 -17.64
C ILE A 495 -5.28 13.74 -17.33
N LYS A 496 -4.73 14.83 -17.89
CA LYS A 496 -3.50 15.47 -17.36
C LYS A 496 -3.81 16.08 -16.00
N VAL A 497 -2.96 15.83 -15.00
CA VAL A 497 -3.09 16.44 -13.66
C VAL A 497 -2.11 17.61 -13.51
N PRO A 498 -2.59 18.87 -13.37
CA PRO A 498 -1.71 19.99 -13.07
C PRO A 498 -1.44 20.13 -11.56
N SER A 499 -0.17 19.94 -11.19
CA SER A 499 0.56 20.76 -10.19
C SER A 499 -0.14 21.18 -8.89
N ALA A 500 -0.05 20.34 -7.85
CA ALA A 500 -0.20 20.81 -6.47
C ALA A 500 1.11 21.45 -5.96
N ILE A 501 1.10 22.77 -5.75
CA ILE A 501 2.22 23.53 -5.18
C ILE A 501 2.01 23.76 -3.67
N ASN A 502 3.03 23.36 -2.89
CA ASN A 502 3.42 23.83 -1.55
C ASN A 502 2.34 24.02 -0.46
N ARG A 503 2.41 23.18 0.58
CA ARG A 503 2.81 23.63 1.94
C ARG A 503 3.71 22.60 2.62
N THR A 504 4.98 22.93 2.85
CA THR A 504 5.96 22.10 3.58
C THR A 504 6.44 22.81 4.84
N SER A 505 6.06 22.26 6.01
CA SER A 505 6.47 22.61 7.37
C SER A 505 5.73 21.61 8.28
N SER A 506 6.31 20.86 9.23
CA SER A 506 7.70 20.76 9.71
C SER A 506 7.91 19.42 10.46
N LEU A 507 9.16 19.08 10.75
CA LEU A 507 9.67 18.09 11.72
C LEU A 507 9.52 16.57 11.43
N ASP A 508 10.63 16.00 10.96
CA ASP A 508 11.35 14.82 11.49
C ASP A 508 10.64 13.94 12.54
N THR A 509 10.36 12.70 12.15
CA THR A 509 10.56 11.50 12.98
C THR A 509 11.24 10.41 12.15
N SER A 510 12.16 9.69 12.78
CA SER A 510 13.07 8.72 12.14
C SER A 510 12.54 7.30 12.30
N GLU A 511 12.12 6.67 11.20
CA GLU A 511 11.97 5.21 11.11
C GLU A 511 12.69 4.71 9.84
N GLU A 512 13.82 4.03 10.05
CA GLU A 512 14.52 3.24 9.02
C GLU A 512 14.04 1.77 9.10
N GLU A 513 14.37 0.98 8.06
CA GLU A 513 14.15 -0.48 7.95
C GLU A 513 12.71 -0.98 7.67
N ASP A 514 12.34 -1.03 6.37
CA ASP A 514 12.18 -2.33 5.66
C ASP A 514 11.91 -2.12 4.16
N GLY A 515 12.76 -2.66 3.26
CA GLY A 515 12.54 -2.44 1.82
C GLY A 515 13.61 -2.82 0.79
N GLU A 516 14.47 -3.83 1.02
CA GLU A 516 15.50 -4.24 0.04
C GLU A 516 15.14 -5.50 -0.78
N THR A 517 14.21 -5.41 -1.74
CA THR A 517 14.11 -6.39 -2.85
C THR A 517 13.66 -5.78 -4.19
N ARG A 518 14.33 -4.72 -4.69
CA ARG A 518 14.25 -4.35 -6.11
C ARG A 518 15.58 -3.75 -6.61
N PRO A 519 16.12 -4.17 -7.77
CA PRO A 519 17.29 -3.52 -8.35
C PRO A 519 16.97 -2.05 -8.69
N LEU A 520 17.77 -1.14 -8.13
CA LEU A 520 17.63 0.31 -8.29
C LEU A 520 17.91 0.73 -9.74
N SER A 521 17.13 1.69 -10.24
CA SER A 521 17.35 2.27 -11.57
C SER A 521 18.65 3.09 -11.61
N ARG A 522 19.19 3.29 -12.82
CA ARG A 522 20.43 4.06 -13.06
C ARG A 522 20.33 5.51 -12.58
N GLU A 523 19.12 6.06 -12.48
CA GLU A 523 18.86 7.42 -12.01
C GLU A 523 18.76 7.50 -10.48
N GLU A 524 18.14 6.51 -9.84
CA GLU A 524 18.12 6.36 -8.38
C GLU A 524 19.53 6.12 -7.82
N LEU A 525 20.34 5.31 -8.50
CA LEU A 525 21.76 5.14 -8.20
C LEU A 525 22.53 6.46 -8.30
N LYS A 526 22.31 7.27 -9.35
CA LYS A 526 22.90 8.61 -9.46
C LYS A 526 22.47 9.53 -8.31
N ARG A 527 21.18 9.54 -7.94
CA ARG A 527 20.68 10.33 -6.79
C ARG A 527 21.29 9.86 -5.46
N LYS A 528 21.29 8.57 -5.15
CA LYS A 528 21.93 8.04 -3.92
C LYS A 528 23.42 8.38 -3.87
N LEU A 529 24.13 8.35 -5.01
CA LEU A 529 25.55 8.71 -5.10
C LEU A 529 25.80 10.22 -4.96
N GLN A 530 24.89 11.07 -5.43
CA GLN A 530 24.93 12.51 -5.16
C GLN A 530 24.66 12.83 -3.68
N ILE A 531 23.67 12.17 -3.06
CA ILE A 531 23.35 12.32 -1.63
C ILE A 531 24.51 11.85 -0.76
N SER A 532 25.17 10.74 -1.11
CA SER A 532 26.35 10.26 -0.37
C SER A 532 27.55 11.22 -0.49
N LYS A 533 27.77 11.83 -1.67
CA LYS A 533 28.76 12.90 -1.85
C LYS A 533 28.45 14.14 -1.02
N ALA A 534 27.18 14.57 -0.97
CA ALA A 534 26.75 15.69 -0.13
C ALA A 534 27.02 15.42 1.36
N ARG A 535 26.52 14.29 1.89
CA ARG A 535 26.76 13.86 3.29
C ARG A 535 28.25 13.72 3.62
N LYS A 536 29.09 13.28 2.67
CA LYS A 536 30.55 13.23 2.88
C LYS A 536 31.16 14.62 3.00
N SER A 537 30.75 15.56 2.14
CA SER A 537 31.22 16.96 2.18
C SER A 537 30.80 17.70 3.47
N GLU A 538 29.62 17.39 4.02
CA GLU A 538 29.18 17.92 5.32
C GLU A 538 29.98 17.33 6.48
N ARG A 539 30.28 16.03 6.46
CA ARG A 539 31.17 15.40 7.46
C ARG A 539 32.58 15.99 7.42
N GLU A 540 33.10 16.33 6.24
CA GLU A 540 34.40 17.01 6.09
C GLU A 540 34.34 18.45 6.62
N LYS A 541 33.29 19.24 6.29
CA LYS A 541 33.08 20.58 6.85
C LYS A 541 32.91 20.59 8.37
N ASN A 542 32.19 19.62 8.94
CA ASN A 542 32.03 19.50 10.39
C ASN A 542 33.30 19.02 11.10
N LYS A 543 34.16 18.23 10.43
CA LYS A 543 35.51 17.93 10.93
C LYS A 543 36.40 19.18 10.95
N GLN A 544 36.39 19.97 9.87
CA GLN A 544 37.13 21.23 9.81
C GLN A 544 36.68 22.22 10.89
N LYS A 545 35.36 22.42 11.07
CA LYS A 545 34.81 23.27 12.16
C LYS A 545 35.21 22.79 13.57
N LYS A 546 35.32 21.47 13.79
CA LYS A 546 35.82 20.92 15.07
C LYS A 546 37.34 21.07 15.26
N GLN A 547 38.11 21.26 14.19
CA GLN A 547 39.55 21.54 14.25
C GLN A 547 39.88 23.02 14.41
N THR A 548 38.98 23.93 14.00
CA THR A 548 39.15 25.39 14.20
C THR A 548 38.52 25.92 15.50
N SER A 549 37.98 25.03 16.34
CA SER A 549 37.32 25.36 17.62
C SER A 549 38.02 24.70 18.83
N LYS A 550 39.26 24.26 18.61
CA LYS A 550 40.27 23.90 19.62
C LYS A 550 41.50 24.75 19.37
#